data_AF-A0A852GWT7-F1
#
_entry.id   AF-A0A852GWT7-F1
#
_cell.length_a   1.000
_cell.length_b   1.000
_cell.length_c   1.000
_cell.angle_alpha   90.00
_cell.angle_beta   90.00
_cell.angle_gamma   90.00
#
_symmetry.space_group_name_H-M   'P 1'
#
loop_
_entity.id
_entity.type
_entity.pdbx_description
1 polymer ?
#
loop_
_entity_poly.entity_id
_entity_poly.type
_entity_poly.pdbx_seq_one_letter_code
_entity_poly.pdbx_strand_id
1 'polypeptide(L)'
;AELAAVVRAFEKFPEPFNLVTDSAYVAGVVSRAEQAVLSEVSNSALFNLLSKLVNLISHREQQFYVMHIRSHTDLPGFIAKGNRRADALAAPVEMAPLPNIFGQAKISHQLFHQNAPGLVRQFHLTREQARAIVSMCPSCQQHALPALSAGANP
;
A
#
# COMPACT_ATOMS: atom_id res chain seq x y z
N ALA A 1 -4.40 4.03 -1.93
CA ALA A 1 -5.37 3.02 -1.42
C ALA A 1 -5.79 3.36 0.00
N GLU A 2 -4.86 3.43 0.95
CA GLU A 2 -5.13 3.67 2.39
C GLU A 2 -6.06 4.84 2.70
N LEU A 3 -5.78 6.04 2.17
CA LEU A 3 -6.62 7.22 2.46
C LEU A 3 -8.08 7.02 2.01
N ALA A 4 -8.30 6.36 0.88
CA ALA A 4 -9.64 6.05 0.40
C ALA A 4 -10.34 4.99 1.28
N ALA A 5 -9.58 4.03 1.84
CA ALA A 5 -10.11 3.08 2.81
C ALA A 5 -10.57 3.78 4.09
N VAL A 6 -9.81 4.76 4.57
CA VAL A 6 -10.17 5.58 5.72
C VAL A 6 -11.43 6.41 5.45
N VAL A 7 -11.49 7.11 4.32
CA VAL A 7 -12.70 7.86 3.93
C VAL A 7 -13.93 6.95 3.96
N ARG A 8 -13.83 5.74 3.39
CA ARG A 8 -14.92 4.75 3.41
C ARG A 8 -15.28 4.29 4.83
N ALA A 9 -14.31 4.14 5.72
CA ALA A 9 -14.58 3.78 7.12
C ALA A 9 -15.41 4.88 7.81
N PHE A 10 -15.04 6.15 7.64
CA PHE A 10 -15.80 7.28 8.19
C PHE A 10 -17.21 7.41 7.60
N GLU A 11 -17.40 7.09 6.32
CA GLU A 11 -18.73 7.04 5.70
C GLU A 11 -19.57 5.87 6.24
N LYS A 12 -18.94 4.73 6.51
CA LYS A 12 -19.64 3.48 6.81
C LYS A 12 -20.08 3.37 8.27
N PHE A 13 -19.27 3.89 9.19
CA PHE A 13 -19.48 3.75 10.63
C PHE A 13 -19.90 5.10 11.22
N PRO A 14 -21.21 5.38 11.35
CA PRO A 14 -21.68 6.57 12.05
C PRO A 14 -21.41 6.50 13.56
N GLU A 15 -21.39 5.31 14.16
CA GLU A 15 -21.10 5.07 15.58
C GLU A 15 -19.63 5.28 15.98
N PRO A 16 -19.30 5.45 17.27
CA PRO A 16 -17.92 5.57 17.72
C PRO A 16 -17.06 4.36 17.31
N PHE A 17 -15.85 4.61 16.80
CA PHE A 17 -14.95 3.54 16.36
C PHE A 17 -13.46 3.88 16.54
N ASN A 18 -12.63 2.84 16.56
CA ASN A 18 -11.17 2.97 16.57
C ASN A 18 -10.62 2.67 15.18
N LEU A 19 -9.99 3.67 14.55
CA LEU A 19 -9.24 3.52 13.32
C LEU A 19 -7.84 3.02 13.64
N VAL A 20 -7.52 1.80 13.23
CA VAL A 20 -6.17 1.23 13.32
C VAL A 20 -5.60 1.16 11.92
N THR A 21 -4.44 1.78 11.69
CA THR A 21 -3.76 1.81 10.40
C THR A 21 -2.28 1.54 10.59
N ASP A 22 -1.67 0.85 9.62
CA ASP A 22 -0.23 0.67 9.57
C ASP A 22 0.50 1.72 8.71
N SER A 23 -0.27 2.66 8.15
CA SER A 23 0.25 3.80 7.41
C SER A 23 0.44 5.00 8.34
N ALA A 24 1.71 5.28 8.68
CA ALA A 24 2.08 6.46 9.45
C ALA A 24 1.60 7.77 8.80
N TYR A 25 1.58 7.81 7.47
CA TYR A 25 1.06 8.95 6.71
C TYR A 25 -0.43 9.16 6.98
N VAL A 26 -1.24 8.10 6.86
CA VAL A 26 -2.70 8.17 7.09
C VAL A 26 -3.01 8.52 8.54
N ALA A 27 -2.34 7.88 9.50
CA ALA A 27 -2.49 8.21 10.91
C ALA A 27 -2.22 9.70 11.17
N GLY A 28 -1.14 10.22 10.59
CA GLY A 28 -0.79 11.64 10.67
C GLY A 28 -1.85 12.55 10.04
N VAL A 29 -2.33 12.22 8.83
CA VAL A 29 -3.38 13.00 8.14
C VAL A 29 -4.65 13.05 8.98
N VAL A 30 -5.15 11.90 9.44
CA VAL A 30 -6.39 11.82 10.24
C VAL A 30 -6.25 12.59 11.54
N SER A 31 -5.11 12.47 12.24
CA SER A 31 -4.87 13.17 13.51
C SER A 31 -4.91 14.70 13.41
N ARG A 32 -4.72 15.26 12.21
CA ARG A 32 -4.72 16.71 11.97
C ARG A 32 -5.95 17.20 11.21
N ALA A 33 -6.81 16.30 10.77
CA ALA A 33 -7.87 16.61 9.83
C ALA A 33 -8.99 17.49 10.43
N GLU A 34 -9.24 17.39 11.74
CA GLU A 34 -10.33 18.12 12.42
C GLU A 34 -10.25 19.64 12.25
N GLN A 35 -9.03 20.19 12.24
CA GLN A 35 -8.79 21.64 12.13
C GLN A 35 -8.00 22.00 10.86
N ALA A 36 -7.91 21.08 9.90
CA ALA A 36 -7.13 21.29 8.69
C ALA A 36 -7.83 22.24 7.72
N VAL A 37 -7.10 23.25 7.25
CA VAL A 37 -7.47 24.02 6.05
C VAL A 37 -6.66 23.48 4.88
N LEU A 38 -7.35 22.95 3.87
CA LEU A 38 -6.70 22.39 2.69
C LEU A 38 -6.42 23.48 1.67
N SER A 39 -5.17 23.55 1.23
CA SER A 39 -4.79 24.30 0.02
C SER A 39 -5.05 23.44 -1.21
N GLU A 40 -5.46 24.09 -2.30
CA GLU A 40 -5.62 23.41 -3.58
C GLU A 40 -4.27 22.86 -4.08
N VAL A 41 -4.28 21.65 -4.63
CA VAL A 41 -3.09 20.97 -5.17
C VAL A 41 -3.39 20.41 -6.55
N SER A 42 -2.36 20.28 -7.39
CA SER A 42 -2.48 19.80 -8.78
C SER A 42 -3.03 18.37 -8.90
N ASN A 43 -2.90 17.55 -7.86
CA ASN A 43 -3.49 16.21 -7.81
C ASN A 43 -4.94 16.28 -7.33
N SER A 44 -5.87 16.45 -8.27
CA SER A 44 -7.31 16.55 -7.99
C SER A 44 -7.88 15.33 -7.27
N ALA A 45 -7.41 14.12 -7.58
CA ALA A 45 -7.88 12.90 -6.93
C ALA A 45 -7.50 12.86 -5.44
N LEU A 46 -6.26 13.23 -5.12
CA LEU A 46 -5.81 13.34 -3.73
C LEU A 46 -6.53 14.47 -3.00
N PHE A 47 -6.64 15.64 -3.63
CA PHE A 47 -7.36 16.79 -3.07
C PHE A 47 -8.80 16.42 -2.72
N ASN A 48 -9.52 15.76 -3.63
CA ASN A 48 -10.90 15.32 -3.39
C ASN A 48 -11.02 14.36 -2.21
N LEU A 49 -10.09 13.41 -2.07
CA LEU A 49 -10.09 12.48 -0.93
C LEU A 49 -9.82 13.20 0.40
N LEU A 50 -8.86 14.13 0.42
CA LEU A 50 -8.54 14.92 1.61
C LEU A 50 -9.71 15.82 2.00
N SER A 51 -10.28 16.55 1.04
CA SER A 51 -11.43 17.43 1.25
C SER A 51 -12.63 16.66 1.80
N LYS A 52 -12.88 15.47 1.26
CA LYS A 52 -13.93 14.58 1.75
C LYS A 52 -13.66 14.09 3.16
N LEU A 53 -12.43 13.67 3.46
CA LEU A 53 -12.05 13.21 4.80
C LEU A 53 -12.20 14.33 5.85
N VAL A 54 -11.70 15.53 5.55
CA VAL A 54 -11.80 16.70 6.43
C VAL A 54 -13.26 17.03 6.71
N ASN A 55 -14.11 17.04 5.68
CA ASN A 55 -15.55 17.28 5.83
C ASN A 55 -16.22 16.22 6.72
N LEU A 56 -15.94 14.94 6.48
CA LEU A 56 -16.50 13.85 7.28
C LEU A 56 -16.10 13.94 8.75
N ILE A 57 -14.85 14.29 9.04
CA ILE A 57 -14.36 14.43 10.42
C ILE A 57 -14.95 15.68 11.08
N SER A 58 -15.03 16.81 10.37
CA SER A 58 -15.52 18.06 10.95
C SER A 58 -17.00 18.06 11.28
N HIS A 59 -17.80 17.24 10.60
CA HIS A 59 -19.25 17.09 10.85
C HIS A 59 -19.59 15.87 11.72
N ARG A 60 -18.58 15.16 12.20
CA ARG A 60 -18.80 13.96 13.00
C ARG A 60 -19.06 14.33 14.46
N GLU A 61 -20.21 13.92 14.99
CA GLU A 61 -20.53 14.09 16.41
C GLU A 61 -19.97 12.95 17.28
N GLN A 62 -19.80 11.76 16.70
CA GLN A 62 -19.36 10.56 17.42
C GLN A 62 -17.84 10.48 17.53
N GLN A 63 -17.35 10.09 18.71
CA GLN A 63 -15.92 9.98 18.98
C GLN A 63 -15.24 8.93 18.09
N PHE A 64 -13.99 9.20 17.72
CA PHE A 64 -13.13 8.19 17.12
C PHE A 64 -11.71 8.32 17.68
N TYR A 65 -10.96 7.22 17.64
CA TYR A 65 -9.54 7.21 17.96
C TYR A 65 -8.75 6.74 16.75
N VAL A 66 -7.56 7.31 16.51
CA VAL A 66 -6.65 6.84 15.48
C VAL A 66 -5.38 6.27 16.12
N MET A 67 -5.05 5.04 15.77
CA MET A 67 -3.84 4.34 16.19
C MET A 67 -3.00 3.98 14.98
N HIS A 68 -1.71 4.31 15.05
CA HIS A 68 -0.73 3.78 14.12
C HIS A 68 -0.07 2.53 14.69
N ILE A 69 0.05 1.48 13.86
CA ILE A 69 0.81 0.27 14.17
C ILE A 69 1.92 0.05 13.14
N ARG A 70 2.97 -0.70 13.49
CA ARG A 70 3.96 -1.08 12.47
C ARG A 70 3.35 -2.12 11.53
N SER A 71 3.49 -1.88 10.22
CA SER A 71 3.22 -2.88 9.19
C SER A 71 4.02 -4.16 9.47
N HIS A 72 3.42 -5.30 9.13
CA HIS A 72 4.06 -6.62 9.20
C HIS A 72 4.75 -6.93 10.54
N THR A 73 4.10 -6.59 11.65
CA THR A 73 4.55 -7.03 12.97
C THR A 73 4.24 -8.51 13.20
N ASP A 74 5.21 -9.27 13.70
CA ASP A 74 5.05 -10.67 14.12
C ASP A 74 4.43 -10.80 15.52
N LEU A 75 4.06 -9.68 16.15
CA LEU A 75 3.46 -9.69 17.47
C LEU A 75 2.07 -10.37 17.42
N PRO A 76 1.77 -11.28 18.37
CA PRO A 76 0.46 -11.89 18.45
C PRO A 76 -0.58 -10.87 18.92
N GLY A 77 -1.84 -11.05 18.50
CA GLY A 77 -2.96 -10.23 18.99
C GLY A 77 -4.02 -9.95 17.94
N PHE A 78 -5.16 -9.44 18.41
CA PHE A 78 -6.29 -9.12 17.54
C PHE A 78 -5.98 -7.97 16.57
N ILE A 79 -5.15 -7.01 16.99
CA ILE A 79 -4.68 -5.89 16.15
C ILE A 79 -3.86 -6.40 14.95
N ALA A 80 -2.83 -7.21 15.19
CA ALA A 80 -1.99 -7.76 14.12
C ALA A 80 -2.77 -8.72 13.20
N LYS A 81 -3.75 -9.46 13.74
CA LYS A 81 -4.67 -10.29 12.93
C LYS A 81 -5.60 -9.42 12.07
N GLY A 82 -6.10 -8.31 12.62
CA GLY A 82 -6.93 -7.33 11.93
C GLY A 82 -6.19 -6.69 10.76
N ASN A 83 -4.95 -6.22 10.97
CA ASN A 83 -4.13 -5.64 9.91
C ASN A 83 -3.90 -6.61 8.76
N ARG A 84 -3.47 -7.84 9.07
CA ARG A 84 -3.27 -8.89 8.04
C ARG A 84 -4.54 -9.16 7.23
N ARG A 85 -5.71 -9.09 7.87
CA ARG A 85 -6.99 -9.24 7.17
C ARG A 85 -7.28 -8.03 6.28
N ALA A 86 -7.00 -6.81 6.73
CA ALA A 86 -7.14 -5.61 5.92
C ALA A 86 -6.20 -5.65 4.69
N ASP A 87 -4.93 -5.99 4.89
CA ASP A 87 -3.91 -6.13 3.83
C ASP A 87 -4.35 -7.15 2.77
N ALA A 88 -4.82 -8.32 3.22
CA ALA A 88 -5.29 -9.37 2.33
C ALA A 88 -6.51 -8.95 1.49
N LEU A 89 -7.38 -8.11 2.05
CA LEU A 89 -8.58 -7.59 1.35
C LEU A 89 -8.28 -6.35 0.50
N ALA A 90 -7.18 -5.64 0.78
CA ALA A 90 -6.71 -4.50 0.01
C ALA A 90 -5.80 -4.91 -1.16
N ALA A 91 -5.34 -6.17 -1.20
CA ALA A 91 -4.59 -6.71 -2.32
C ALA A 91 -5.39 -6.57 -3.64
N PRO A 92 -4.74 -6.15 -4.75
CA PRO A 92 -5.43 -5.96 -6.03
C PRO A 92 -6.22 -7.20 -6.44
N VAL A 93 -7.43 -7.02 -6.97
CA VAL A 93 -8.28 -8.14 -7.47
C VAL A 93 -7.58 -8.91 -8.61
N GLU A 94 -6.68 -8.27 -9.36
CA GLU A 94 -5.80 -8.94 -10.34
C GLU A 94 -4.83 -9.96 -9.72
N MET A 95 -4.63 -9.91 -8.40
CA MET A 95 -3.82 -10.82 -7.59
C MET A 95 -4.68 -11.86 -6.84
N ALA A 96 -6.00 -11.87 -7.08
CA ALA A 96 -6.84 -13.03 -6.79
C ALA A 96 -6.27 -14.25 -7.56
N PRO A 97 -6.55 -15.50 -7.14
CA PRO A 97 -5.98 -16.69 -7.78
C PRO A 97 -6.55 -16.90 -9.19
N LEU A 98 -6.15 -16.05 -10.13
CA LEU A 98 -6.19 -16.33 -11.55
C LEU A 98 -5.11 -17.37 -11.81
N PRO A 99 -5.37 -18.41 -12.63
CA PRO A 99 -4.42 -19.50 -12.85
C PRO A 99 -3.05 -19.06 -13.42
N ASN A 100 -2.90 -17.79 -13.81
CA ASN A 100 -1.67 -17.21 -14.35
C ASN A 100 -0.83 -16.46 -13.30
N ILE A 101 -0.16 -17.21 -12.43
CA ILE A 101 0.75 -16.67 -11.39
C ILE A 101 1.84 -15.76 -12.00
N PHE A 102 2.33 -16.09 -13.20
CA PHE A 102 3.34 -15.26 -13.89
C PHE A 102 2.78 -13.92 -14.37
N GLY A 103 1.52 -13.90 -14.83
CA GLY A 103 0.78 -12.68 -15.16
C GLY A 103 0.58 -11.78 -13.94
N GLN A 104 0.19 -12.37 -12.80
CA GLN A 104 0.04 -11.62 -11.55
C GLN A 104 1.36 -10.98 -11.10
N ALA A 105 2.46 -11.73 -11.19
CA ALA A 105 3.79 -11.21 -10.86
C ALA A 105 4.22 -10.05 -11.75
N LYS A 106 3.85 -10.06 -13.05
CA LYS A 106 4.08 -8.92 -13.96
C LYS A 106 3.31 -7.68 -13.53
N ILE A 107 2.02 -7.82 -13.24
CA ILE A 107 1.16 -6.72 -12.79
C ILE A 107 1.67 -6.15 -11.46
N SER A 108 1.97 -7.02 -10.49
CA SER A 108 2.53 -6.64 -9.20
C SER A 108 3.85 -5.89 -9.34
N HIS A 109 4.74 -6.37 -10.22
CA HIS A 109 6.00 -5.68 -10.49
C HIS A 109 5.79 -4.31 -11.15
N GLN A 110 4.82 -4.17 -12.06
CA GLN A 110 4.47 -2.89 -12.68
C GLN A 110 3.95 -1.88 -11.65
N LEU A 111 3.22 -2.33 -10.64
CA LEU A 111 2.65 -1.47 -9.60
C LEU A 111 3.64 -1.13 -8.49
N PHE A 112 4.47 -2.09 -8.07
CA PHE A 112 5.28 -1.98 -6.85
C PHE A 112 6.79 -2.05 -7.10
N HIS A 113 7.22 -2.27 -8.33
CA HIS A 113 8.63 -2.39 -8.73
C HIS A 113 9.45 -3.37 -7.84
N GLN A 114 8.82 -4.49 -7.46
CA GLN A 114 9.44 -5.51 -6.61
C GLN A 114 10.70 -6.13 -7.25
N ASN A 115 11.75 -6.37 -6.47
CA ASN A 115 12.95 -7.03 -6.98
C ASN A 115 12.73 -8.54 -7.22
N ALA A 116 13.63 -9.18 -7.98
CA ALA A 116 13.49 -10.59 -8.34
C ALA A 116 13.36 -11.54 -7.12
N PRO A 117 14.14 -11.38 -6.03
CA PRO A 117 13.93 -12.17 -4.81
C PRO A 117 12.54 -12.00 -4.19
N GLY A 118 11.98 -10.78 -4.20
CA GLY A 118 10.63 -10.50 -3.73
C GLY A 118 9.58 -11.25 -4.53
N LEU A 119 9.69 -11.23 -5.87
CA LEU A 119 8.79 -11.95 -6.77
C LEU A 119 8.86 -13.47 -6.58
N VAL A 120 10.06 -14.04 -6.40
CA VAL A 120 10.24 -15.48 -6.12
C VAL A 120 9.50 -15.88 -4.85
N ARG A 121 9.63 -15.10 -3.78
CA ARG A 121 9.00 -15.40 -2.49
C ARG A 121 7.48 -15.25 -2.54
N GLN A 122 7.00 -14.19 -3.19
CA GLN A 122 5.58 -13.85 -3.20
C GLN A 122 4.75 -14.72 -4.16
N PHE A 123 5.31 -15.08 -5.32
CA PHE A 123 4.59 -15.78 -6.38
C PHE A 123 5.10 -17.19 -6.63
N HIS A 124 6.06 -17.68 -5.84
CA HIS A 124 6.68 -18.99 -6.04
C HIS A 124 7.25 -19.20 -7.46
N LEU A 125 7.69 -18.11 -8.11
CA LEU A 125 8.31 -18.17 -9.42
C LEU A 125 9.73 -18.71 -9.34
N THR A 126 10.23 -19.25 -10.46
CA THR A 126 11.66 -19.52 -10.61
C THR A 126 12.45 -18.21 -10.62
N ARG A 127 13.72 -18.26 -10.23
CA ARG A 127 14.62 -17.09 -10.29
C ARG A 127 14.72 -16.51 -11.70
N GLU A 128 14.68 -17.35 -12.73
CA GLU A 128 14.73 -16.94 -14.13
C GLU A 128 13.48 -16.16 -14.53
N GLN A 129 12.29 -16.67 -14.19
CA GLN A 129 11.03 -15.98 -14.43
C GLN A 129 10.98 -14.62 -13.73
N ALA A 130 11.40 -14.55 -12.47
CA ALA A 130 11.44 -13.31 -11.72
C ALA A 130 12.44 -12.30 -12.31
N ARG A 131 13.62 -12.76 -12.75
CA ARG A 131 14.60 -11.92 -13.45
C ARG A 131 14.05 -11.38 -14.77
N ALA A 132 13.36 -12.22 -15.55
CA ALA A 132 12.74 -11.81 -16.80
C ALA A 132 11.71 -10.69 -16.59
N ILE A 133 10.89 -10.77 -15.54
CA ILE A 133 9.91 -9.73 -15.20
C ILE A 133 10.62 -8.40 -14.90
N VAL A 134 11.64 -8.42 -14.03
CA VAL A 134 12.40 -7.22 -13.66
C VAL A 134 13.16 -6.65 -14.86
N SER A 135 13.77 -7.50 -15.67
CA SER A 135 14.55 -7.07 -16.84
C SER A 135 13.68 -6.47 -17.94
N MET A 136 12.39 -6.77 -17.99
CA MET A 136 11.46 -6.16 -18.95
C MET A 136 10.92 -4.80 -18.49
N CYS A 137 11.21 -4.34 -17.26
CA CYS A 137 10.73 -3.07 -16.74
C CYS A 137 11.68 -1.91 -17.09
N PRO A 138 11.28 -0.95 -17.94
CA PRO A 138 12.15 0.16 -18.36
C PRO A 138 12.62 1.03 -17.18
N SER A 139 11.73 1.28 -16.21
CA SER A 139 12.04 2.06 -15.01
C SER A 139 13.09 1.38 -14.12
N CYS A 140 13.05 0.05 -14.01
CA CYS A 140 14.02 -0.71 -13.22
C CYS A 140 15.36 -0.87 -13.96
N GLN A 141 15.37 -0.94 -15.30
CA GLN A 141 16.60 -0.98 -16.08
C GLN A 141 17.45 0.29 -15.94
N GLN A 142 16.81 1.47 -15.87
CA GLN A 142 17.53 2.75 -15.69
C GLN A 142 18.30 2.84 -14.36
N HIS A 143 17.85 2.09 -13.35
CA HIS A 143 18.45 2.04 -12.02
C HIS A 143 19.26 0.75 -11.79
N ALA A 144 19.37 -0.11 -12.82
CA ALA A 144 20.21 -1.29 -12.74
C ALA A 144 21.66 -0.82 -12.73
N LEU A 145 22.38 -1.14 -11.64
CA LEU A 145 23.83 -1.01 -11.63
C LEU A 145 24.38 -1.80 -12.83
N PRO A 146 25.35 -1.26 -13.59
CA PRO A 146 26.03 -2.04 -14.62
C PRO A 146 26.52 -3.32 -13.97
N ALA A 147 26.27 -4.47 -14.60
CA ALA A 147 26.89 -5.71 -14.16
C ALA A 147 28.39 -5.45 -14.12
N LEU A 148 29.00 -5.54 -12.93
CA LEU A 148 30.46 -5.52 -12.80
C LEU A 148 30.98 -6.55 -13.78
N SER A 149 31.67 -6.08 -14.83
CA SER A 149 32.35 -6.96 -15.76
C SER A 149 33.23 -7.86 -14.90
N ALA A 150 33.04 -9.17 -15.03
CA ALA A 150 33.95 -10.13 -14.44
C ALA A 150 35.33 -9.79 -15.00
N GLY A 151 36.16 -9.16 -14.17
CA GLY A 151 37.55 -8.90 -14.51
C GLY A 151 38.18 -10.24 -14.79
N ALA A 152 38.55 -10.46 -16.05
CA ALA A 152 39.48 -11.52 -16.39
C ALA A 152 40.79 -11.18 -15.69
N ASN A 153 41.13 -11.95 -14.66
CA ASN A 153 42.46 -11.93 -14.05
C ASN A 153 43.43 -12.59 -15.05
N PRO A 154 44.62 -12.00 -15.32
CA PRO A 154 45.59 -12.56 -16.26
C PRO A 154 46.26 -13.84 -15.77
#